data_AF-A0A167QDM0-F1
#
_entry.id   AF-A0A167QDM0-F1
#
_cell.length_a   1.000
_cell.length_b   1.000
_cell.length_c   1.000
_cell.angle_alpha   90.00
_cell.angle_beta   90.00
_cell.angle_gamma   90.00
#
_symmetry.space_group_name_H-M   'P 1'
#
loop_
_entity.id
_entity.type
_entity.pdbx_description
1 polymer ?
#
loop_
_entity_poly.entity_id
_entity_poly.type
_entity_poly.pdbx_seq_one_letter_code
_entity_poly.pdbx_strand_id
1 'polypeptide(L)'
;MESTVKTLHTDMIQEWEIDQAKLLRRLSEFTQQVSSLNNTLEEERRQFEKTKTSLLRELKIKDVTFDKKYQQTQEDFEQQIQELKHQLKKEQQEHQDDIQEWKSRHDVTLKTERTNNARRIYGFQERLSAKETEYAQLQNHLRQTQSEPSSPVGVGFSEISKDDRILYLEDTIAHMRKEHAAERKAWEAQLEMQETHSHHSHQSHHRQQQQQQQQRLDSTFNDNDTATSIAIAASREISPPQSLESPFLNIFSKKKKTLSLTGISSHETTRLNELTRQLKEAHAKKTDQMMLNFENEINRLKDLFINESRRVSMQHEARIQNLVAEHDQTIKDMVEEHSNAKEILKIEHQNQQEEFVEAQNQRLQRALRETEETWEERLKVANMSMSKDASEIQAHWETKRELMVAAHREEIERCRNELEVIKYRLRMAVEKLKESQSKASLLQDLQNSSTIEYTRLKFASKKAGLRLSKIEQEHSQARRIAKEIVQIADPDSHIGENVSLAEILQKARFNLSNTPKAEPYPVTYMSYFGF
;
A
#
# COMPACT_ATOMS: atom_id res chain seq x y z
N MET A 1 -17.81 -44.77 92.91
CA MET A 1 -18.39 -43.62 92.19
C MET A 1 -17.40 -42.47 92.05
N GLU A 2 -16.60 -42.13 93.08
CA GLU A 2 -15.61 -41.05 92.95
C GLU A 2 -14.48 -41.32 91.95
N SER A 3 -14.00 -42.56 91.80
CA SER A 3 -12.92 -42.85 90.83
C SER A 3 -13.39 -42.74 89.38
N THR A 4 -14.64 -43.12 89.10
CA THR A 4 -15.25 -43.02 87.76
C THR A 4 -15.52 -41.57 87.35
N VAL A 5 -15.87 -40.70 88.30
CA VAL A 5 -16.04 -39.26 88.05
C VAL A 5 -14.71 -38.57 87.80
N LYS A 6 -13.64 -38.96 88.54
CA LYS A 6 -12.30 -38.44 88.29
C LYS A 6 -11.76 -38.85 86.91
N THR A 7 -11.95 -40.11 86.49
CA THR A 7 -11.54 -40.53 85.14
C THR A 7 -12.30 -39.80 84.05
N LEU A 8 -13.62 -39.65 84.15
CA LEU A 8 -14.43 -38.89 83.19
C LEU A 8 -14.00 -37.42 83.07
N HIS A 9 -13.68 -36.78 84.19
CA HIS A 9 -13.20 -35.40 84.17
C HIS A 9 -11.81 -35.28 83.52
N THR A 10 -10.94 -36.27 83.75
CA THR A 10 -9.60 -36.32 83.15
C THR A 10 -9.68 -36.56 81.64
N ASP A 11 -10.56 -37.47 81.20
CA ASP A 11 -10.79 -37.77 79.78
C ASP A 11 -11.37 -36.55 79.04
N MET A 12 -12.30 -35.82 79.65
CA MET A 12 -12.84 -34.57 79.07
C MET A 12 -11.77 -33.48 78.92
N ILE A 13 -10.86 -33.35 79.89
CA ILE A 13 -9.74 -32.40 79.80
C ILE A 13 -8.79 -32.81 78.67
N GLN A 14 -8.48 -34.10 78.54
CA GLN A 14 -7.63 -34.63 77.47
C GLN A 14 -8.26 -34.45 76.09
N GLU A 15 -9.57 -34.70 75.93
CA GLU A 15 -10.28 -34.45 74.67
C GLU A 15 -10.24 -32.97 74.29
N TRP A 16 -10.45 -32.07 75.26
CA TRP A 16 -10.35 -30.63 75.04
C TRP A 16 -8.93 -30.19 74.62
N GLU A 17 -7.89 -30.71 75.28
CA GLU A 17 -6.49 -30.44 74.91
C GLU A 17 -6.16 -30.95 73.51
N ILE A 18 -6.65 -32.12 73.14
CA ILE A 18 -6.49 -32.69 71.79
C ILE A 18 -7.16 -31.80 70.74
N ASP A 19 -8.39 -31.36 71.00
CA ASP A 19 -9.12 -30.50 70.06
C ASP A 19 -8.51 -29.10 69.97
N GLN A 20 -7.99 -28.56 71.07
CA GLN A 20 -7.20 -27.32 71.08
C GLN A 20 -5.91 -27.48 70.24
N ALA A 21 -5.20 -28.59 70.39
CA ALA A 21 -4.00 -28.88 69.60
C ALA A 21 -4.31 -29.05 68.10
N LYS A 22 -5.42 -29.72 67.75
CA LYS A 22 -5.90 -29.81 66.36
C LYS A 22 -6.23 -28.43 65.78
N LEU A 23 -6.91 -27.57 66.56
CA LEU A 23 -7.25 -26.22 66.13
C LEU A 23 -5.98 -25.37 65.89
N LEU A 24 -5.02 -25.40 66.83
CA LEU A 24 -3.75 -24.69 66.68
C LEU A 24 -2.95 -25.20 65.47
N ARG A 25 -2.93 -26.52 65.23
CA ARG A 25 -2.32 -27.09 64.02
C ARG A 25 -2.99 -26.56 62.75
N ARG A 26 -4.34 -26.59 62.66
CA ARG A 26 -5.06 -26.02 61.51
C ARG A 26 -4.78 -24.53 61.32
N LEU A 27 -4.72 -23.75 62.41
CA LEU A 27 -4.36 -22.33 62.33
C LEU A 27 -2.94 -22.11 61.80
N SER A 28 -1.98 -22.94 62.21
CA SER A 28 -0.61 -22.90 61.68
C SER A 28 -0.55 -23.29 60.20
N GLU A 29 -1.29 -24.31 59.77
CA GLU A 29 -1.41 -24.73 58.36
C GLU A 29 -2.04 -23.61 57.51
N PHE A 30 -3.11 -22.97 57.98
CA PHE A 30 -3.71 -21.82 57.31
C PHE A 30 -2.73 -20.64 57.25
N THR A 31 -1.99 -20.37 58.31
CA THR A 31 -0.98 -19.30 58.31
C THR A 31 0.13 -19.60 57.30
N GLN A 32 0.57 -20.86 57.21
CA GLN A 32 1.56 -21.29 56.24
C GLN A 32 1.03 -21.22 54.80
N GLN A 33 -0.22 -21.60 54.56
CA GLN A 33 -0.88 -21.47 53.26
C GLN A 33 -1.06 -20.01 52.85
N VAL A 34 -1.47 -19.14 53.76
CA VAL A 34 -1.57 -17.69 53.50
C VAL A 34 -0.19 -17.12 53.19
N SER A 35 0.85 -17.52 53.93
CA SER A 35 2.22 -17.09 53.66
C SER A 35 2.73 -17.58 52.30
N SER A 36 2.44 -18.83 51.91
CA SER A 36 2.88 -19.36 50.62
C SER A 36 2.15 -18.68 49.46
N LEU A 37 0.84 -18.48 49.56
CA LEU A 37 0.06 -17.72 48.57
C LEU A 37 0.54 -16.27 48.45
N ASN A 38 0.84 -15.61 49.57
CA ASN A 38 1.34 -14.24 49.54
C ASN A 38 2.72 -14.16 48.87
N ASN A 39 3.61 -15.13 49.12
CA ASN A 39 4.90 -15.21 48.46
C ASN A 39 4.76 -15.45 46.94
N THR A 40 3.86 -16.33 46.52
CA THR A 40 3.59 -16.58 45.09
C THR A 40 3.05 -15.32 44.41
N LEU A 41 2.09 -14.63 45.04
CA LEU A 41 1.51 -13.39 44.54
C LEU A 41 2.57 -12.29 44.42
N GLU A 42 3.50 -12.21 45.37
CA GLU A 42 4.57 -11.22 45.33
C GLU A 42 5.61 -11.52 44.24
N GLU A 43 5.92 -12.80 44.00
CA GLU A 43 6.78 -13.20 42.88
C GLU A 43 6.11 -12.92 41.53
N GLU A 44 4.82 -13.23 41.37
CA GLU A 44 4.05 -12.89 40.17
C GLU A 44 4.02 -11.38 39.92
N ARG A 45 3.86 -10.56 40.97
CA ARG A 45 3.96 -9.09 40.87
C ARG A 45 5.34 -8.64 40.42
N ARG A 46 6.41 -9.23 40.95
CA ARG A 46 7.79 -8.91 40.54
C ARG A 46 8.03 -9.30 39.09
N GLN A 47 7.53 -10.45 38.65
CA GLN A 47 7.62 -10.88 37.26
C GLN A 47 6.84 -9.95 36.32
N PHE A 48 5.62 -9.57 36.70
CA PHE A 48 4.82 -8.60 35.95
C PHE A 48 5.51 -7.24 35.80
N GLU A 49 6.11 -6.68 36.86
CA GLU A 49 6.83 -5.41 36.75
C GLU A 49 8.11 -5.56 35.91
N LYS A 50 8.80 -6.71 35.94
CA LYS A 50 9.93 -7.00 35.05
C LYS A 50 9.50 -7.07 33.58
N THR A 51 8.41 -7.75 33.26
CA THR A 51 7.92 -7.87 31.87
C THR A 51 7.42 -6.52 31.37
N LYS A 52 6.66 -5.77 32.18
CA LYS A 52 6.20 -4.41 31.88
C LYS A 52 7.37 -3.45 31.61
N THR A 53 8.39 -3.43 32.46
CA THR A 53 9.58 -2.57 32.24
C THR A 53 10.43 -3.03 31.03
N SER A 54 10.44 -4.32 30.70
CA SER A 54 11.05 -4.83 29.47
C SER A 54 10.31 -4.35 28.23
N LEU A 55 8.97 -4.49 28.21
CA LEU A 55 8.12 -4.04 27.10
C LEU A 55 8.20 -2.53 26.90
N LEU A 56 8.21 -1.74 27.98
CA LEU A 56 8.39 -0.28 27.88
C LEU A 56 9.76 0.10 27.30
N ARG A 57 10.83 -0.65 27.60
CA ARG A 57 12.14 -0.43 26.98
C ARG A 57 12.13 -0.79 25.50
N GLU A 58 11.49 -1.89 25.13
CA GLU A 58 11.36 -2.29 23.72
C GLU A 58 10.57 -1.26 22.92
N LEU A 59 9.43 -0.78 23.44
CA LEU A 59 8.65 0.29 22.81
C LEU A 59 9.47 1.56 22.64
N LYS A 60 10.19 1.99 23.67
CA LYS A 60 11.05 3.17 23.58
C LYS A 60 12.16 3.01 22.54
N ILE A 61 12.74 1.82 22.40
CA ILE A 61 13.74 1.55 21.34
C ILE A 61 13.07 1.61 19.97
N LYS A 62 11.88 1.01 19.81
CA LYS A 62 11.13 1.06 18.55
C LYS A 62 10.81 2.50 18.15
N ASP A 63 10.30 3.31 19.07
CA ASP A 63 10.01 4.73 18.84
C ASP A 63 11.25 5.47 18.35
N VAL A 64 12.39 5.33 19.04
CA VAL A 64 13.66 5.95 18.63
C VAL A 64 14.12 5.46 17.26
N THR A 65 13.93 4.17 16.93
CA THR A 65 14.29 3.66 15.60
C THR A 65 13.36 4.17 14.49
N PHE A 66 12.08 4.38 14.79
CA PHE A 66 11.14 4.98 13.85
C PHE A 66 11.47 6.45 13.61
N ASP A 67 11.73 7.21 14.67
CA ASP A 67 12.14 8.62 14.56
C ASP A 67 13.42 8.77 13.74
N LYS A 68 14.41 7.89 13.96
CA LYS A 68 15.65 7.90 13.18
C LYS A 68 15.41 7.57 11.70
N LYS A 69 14.56 6.58 11.39
CA LYS A 69 14.21 6.24 10.00
C LYS A 69 13.44 7.38 9.33
N TYR A 70 12.56 8.04 10.08
CA TYR A 70 11.81 9.20 9.60
C TYR A 70 12.76 10.35 9.27
N GLN A 71 13.68 10.70 10.17
CA GLN A 71 14.70 11.73 9.95
C GLN A 71 15.59 11.41 8.75
N GLN A 72 16.08 10.17 8.64
CA GLN A 72 16.88 9.75 7.49
C GLN A 72 16.11 9.87 6.17
N THR A 73 14.85 9.44 6.15
CA THR A 73 14.00 9.56 4.96
C THR A 73 13.76 11.03 4.59
N GLN A 74 13.59 11.89 5.59
CA GLN A 74 13.45 13.33 5.39
C GLN A 74 14.73 13.95 4.83
N GLU A 75 15.91 13.60 5.37
CA GLU A 75 17.22 14.05 4.88
C GLU A 75 17.46 13.60 3.43
N ASP A 76 17.12 12.36 3.09
CA ASP A 76 17.23 11.83 1.73
C ASP A 76 16.35 12.61 0.74
N PHE A 77 15.12 12.94 1.12
CA PHE A 77 14.23 13.77 0.29
C PHE A 77 14.74 15.21 0.16
N GLU A 78 15.27 15.80 1.23
CA GLU A 78 15.85 17.15 1.18
C GLU A 78 17.08 17.18 0.25
N GLN A 79 17.92 16.16 0.26
CA GLN A 79 19.05 16.02 -0.67
C GLN A 79 18.58 15.91 -2.12
N GLN A 80 17.56 15.08 -2.39
CA GLN A 80 16.98 14.97 -3.74
C GLN A 80 16.40 16.30 -4.25
N ILE A 81 15.70 17.04 -3.37
CA ILE A 81 15.17 18.37 -3.71
C ILE A 81 16.32 19.35 -4.01
N GLN A 82 17.41 19.30 -3.26
CA GLN A 82 18.58 20.16 -3.51
C GLN A 82 19.26 19.81 -4.84
N GLU A 83 19.42 18.52 -5.15
CA GLU A 83 19.99 18.05 -6.40
C GLU A 83 19.13 18.48 -7.61
N LEU A 84 17.81 18.27 -7.54
CA LEU A 84 16.90 18.71 -8.61
C LEU A 84 16.91 20.24 -8.79
N LYS A 85 17.01 21.01 -7.71
CA LYS A 85 17.18 22.47 -7.79
C LYS A 85 18.50 22.86 -8.45
N HIS A 86 19.57 22.11 -8.19
CA HIS A 86 20.88 22.35 -8.81
C HIS A 86 20.83 22.05 -10.31
N GLN A 87 20.24 20.92 -10.71
CA GLN A 87 20.06 20.53 -12.11
C GLN A 87 19.21 21.56 -12.87
N LEU A 88 18.07 21.98 -12.30
CA LEU A 88 17.24 23.01 -12.91
C LEU A 88 18.00 24.33 -13.11
N LYS A 89 18.80 24.74 -12.13
CA LYS A 89 19.62 25.96 -12.24
C LYS A 89 20.68 25.82 -13.34
N LYS A 90 21.28 24.64 -13.48
CA LYS A 90 22.27 24.33 -14.51
C LYS A 90 21.63 24.38 -15.90
N GLU A 91 20.50 23.73 -16.11
CA GLU A 91 19.76 23.77 -17.38
C GLU A 91 19.30 25.19 -17.73
N GLN A 92 18.83 25.97 -16.76
CA GLN A 92 18.48 27.38 -16.98
C GLN A 92 19.69 28.20 -17.42
N GLN A 93 20.87 27.94 -16.85
CA GLN A 93 22.10 28.60 -17.25
C GLN A 93 22.52 28.19 -18.66
N GLU A 94 22.51 26.90 -18.98
CA GLU A 94 22.83 26.37 -20.32
C GLU A 94 21.90 26.97 -21.37
N HIS A 95 20.58 27.00 -21.12
CA HIS A 95 19.63 27.65 -22.01
C HIS A 95 19.87 29.16 -22.17
N GLN A 96 20.26 29.85 -21.10
CA GLN A 96 20.59 31.27 -21.17
C GLN A 96 21.86 31.51 -22.00
N ASP A 97 22.85 30.63 -21.89
CA ASP A 97 24.09 30.66 -22.65
C ASP A 97 23.81 30.37 -24.14
N ASP A 98 22.97 29.38 -24.45
CA ASP A 98 22.50 29.09 -25.81
C ASP A 98 21.81 30.30 -26.43
N ILE A 99 20.90 30.96 -25.71
CA ILE A 99 20.20 32.17 -26.18
C ILE A 99 21.21 33.27 -26.50
N GLN A 100 22.23 33.45 -25.66
CA GLN A 100 23.28 34.46 -25.89
C GLN A 100 24.15 34.11 -27.10
N GLU A 101 24.47 32.84 -27.28
CA GLU A 101 25.21 32.36 -28.45
C GLU A 101 24.42 32.59 -29.73
N TRP A 102 23.14 32.21 -29.76
CA TRP A 102 22.26 32.43 -30.91
C TRP A 102 22.10 33.91 -31.25
N LYS A 103 21.93 34.77 -30.26
CA LYS A 103 21.92 36.23 -30.46
C LYS A 103 23.22 36.73 -31.07
N SER A 104 24.36 36.27 -30.55
CA SER A 104 25.68 36.65 -31.05
C SER A 104 25.90 36.18 -32.49
N ARG A 105 25.51 34.95 -32.82
CA ARG A 105 25.56 34.40 -34.19
C ARG A 105 24.66 35.19 -35.13
N HIS A 106 23.43 35.51 -34.72
CA HIS A 106 22.50 36.31 -35.51
C HIS A 106 23.04 37.72 -35.78
N ASP A 107 23.60 38.39 -34.78
CA ASP A 107 24.20 39.72 -34.92
C ASP A 107 25.39 39.72 -35.89
N VAL A 108 26.22 38.67 -35.85
CA VAL A 108 27.33 38.50 -36.81
C VAL A 108 26.78 38.34 -38.22
N THR A 109 25.78 37.47 -38.42
CA THR A 109 25.13 37.26 -39.73
C THR A 109 24.49 38.54 -40.26
N LEU A 110 23.80 39.30 -39.41
CA LEU A 110 23.24 40.60 -39.79
C LEU A 110 24.33 41.61 -40.19
N LYS A 111 25.44 41.66 -39.46
CA LYS A 111 26.58 42.52 -39.82
C LYS A 111 27.18 42.11 -41.17
N THR A 112 27.38 40.82 -41.41
CA THR A 112 27.91 40.35 -42.69
C THR A 112 26.97 40.69 -43.84
N GLU A 113 25.67 40.48 -43.68
CA GLU A 113 24.68 40.83 -44.71
C GLU A 113 24.61 42.34 -44.97
N ARG A 114 24.67 43.18 -43.92
CA ARG A 114 24.79 44.64 -44.08
C ARG A 114 26.03 45.02 -44.86
N THR A 115 27.18 44.41 -44.57
CA THR A 115 28.42 44.69 -45.32
C THR A 115 28.36 44.20 -46.76
N ASN A 116 27.76 43.03 -47.02
CA ASN A 116 27.55 42.50 -48.36
C ASN A 116 26.63 43.41 -49.17
N ASN A 117 25.53 43.88 -48.58
CA ASN A 117 24.60 44.80 -49.22
C ASN A 117 25.27 46.16 -49.49
N ALA A 118 26.03 46.71 -48.54
CA ALA A 118 26.80 47.94 -48.76
C ALA A 118 27.80 47.81 -49.93
N ARG A 119 28.50 46.67 -50.05
CA ARG A 119 29.38 46.38 -51.20
C ARG A 119 28.61 46.32 -52.51
N ARG A 120 27.42 45.70 -52.52
CA ARG A 120 26.55 45.63 -53.71
C ARG A 120 26.10 47.04 -54.14
N ILE A 121 25.63 47.85 -53.20
CA ILE A 121 25.21 49.24 -53.46
C ILE A 121 26.38 50.06 -54.02
N TYR A 122 27.56 49.95 -53.41
CA TYR A 122 28.76 50.62 -53.89
C TYR A 122 29.13 50.19 -55.32
N GLY A 123 29.10 48.88 -55.62
CA GLY A 123 29.33 48.38 -56.98
C GLY A 123 28.26 48.82 -58.00
N PHE A 124 27.01 49.02 -57.57
CA PHE A 124 25.99 49.65 -58.43
C PHE A 124 26.29 51.12 -58.69
N GLN A 125 26.70 51.87 -57.68
CA GLN A 125 27.08 53.29 -57.82
C GLN A 125 28.27 53.46 -58.75
N GLU A 126 29.31 52.62 -58.62
CA GLU A 126 30.46 52.63 -59.55
C GLU A 126 30.02 52.39 -60.99
N ARG A 127 29.20 51.36 -61.26
CA ARG A 127 28.68 51.09 -62.61
C ARG A 127 27.83 52.24 -63.15
N LEU A 128 27.00 52.85 -62.29
CA LEU A 128 26.15 53.97 -62.67
C LEU A 128 27.01 55.19 -63.02
N SER A 129 28.02 55.51 -62.20
CA SER A 129 28.98 56.58 -62.50
C SER A 129 29.77 56.32 -63.79
N ALA A 130 30.21 55.08 -64.03
CA ALA A 130 30.88 54.72 -65.27
C ALA A 130 29.96 54.95 -66.48
N LYS A 131 28.69 54.54 -66.39
CA LYS A 131 27.69 54.80 -67.44
C LYS A 131 27.40 56.29 -67.61
N GLU A 132 27.31 57.07 -66.55
CA GLU A 132 27.18 58.53 -66.63
C GLU A 132 28.37 59.16 -67.35
N THR A 133 29.60 58.70 -67.07
CA THR A 133 30.78 59.17 -67.80
C THR A 133 30.77 58.76 -69.27
N GLU A 134 30.36 57.53 -69.60
CA GLU A 134 30.17 57.09 -71.00
C GLU A 134 29.11 57.96 -71.71
N TYR A 135 27.98 58.25 -71.06
CA TYR A 135 26.93 59.12 -71.59
C TYR A 135 27.43 60.54 -71.80
N ALA A 136 28.19 61.10 -70.85
CA ALA A 136 28.79 62.42 -70.99
C ALA A 136 29.80 62.47 -72.15
N GLN A 137 30.59 61.40 -72.34
CA GLN A 137 31.49 61.26 -73.49
C GLN A 137 30.71 61.18 -74.81
N LEU A 138 29.65 60.36 -74.88
CA LEU A 138 28.75 60.26 -76.03
C LEU A 138 28.09 61.60 -76.35
N GLN A 139 27.61 62.32 -75.34
CA GLN A 139 26.99 63.63 -75.51
C GLN A 139 27.99 64.67 -75.99
N ASN A 140 29.24 64.62 -75.50
CA ASN A 140 30.32 65.46 -76.00
C ASN A 140 30.70 65.11 -77.45
N HIS A 141 30.71 63.82 -77.82
CA HIS A 141 30.93 63.38 -79.20
C HIS A 141 29.80 63.85 -80.12
N LEU A 142 28.55 63.74 -79.70
CA LEU A 142 27.37 64.26 -80.42
C LEU A 142 27.43 65.78 -80.59
N ARG A 143 27.91 66.52 -79.59
CA ARG A 143 28.14 67.96 -79.70
C ARG A 143 29.30 68.30 -80.65
N GLN A 144 30.32 67.45 -80.75
CA GLN A 144 31.44 67.60 -81.67
C GLN A 144 31.08 67.22 -83.12
N THR A 145 30.11 66.32 -83.34
CA THR A 145 29.64 65.91 -84.67
C THR A 145 28.50 66.77 -85.23
N GLN A 146 28.06 67.80 -84.50
CA GLN A 146 26.97 68.71 -84.91
C GLN A 146 27.39 69.90 -85.80
N SER A 147 28.63 69.96 -86.29
CA SER A 147 29.00 70.93 -87.33
C SER A 147 29.31 70.26 -88.67
N GLU A 148 28.23 70.13 -89.45
CA GLU A 148 28.11 70.00 -90.92
C GLU A 148 28.10 68.60 -91.60
N PRO A 149 27.26 68.48 -92.67
CA PRO A 149 26.70 67.22 -93.13
C PRO A 149 27.61 66.52 -94.13
N SER A 150 27.91 65.26 -93.89
CA SER A 150 28.36 64.35 -94.94
C SER A 150 27.60 63.04 -94.83
N SER A 151 26.60 62.93 -95.68
CA SER A 151 25.95 61.69 -96.07
C SER A 151 26.97 60.71 -96.65
N PRO A 152 27.08 59.48 -96.14
CA PRO A 152 27.41 58.32 -96.95
C PRO A 152 26.09 57.74 -97.46
N VAL A 153 25.87 57.95 -98.75
CA VAL A 153 24.92 57.18 -99.55
C VAL A 153 25.32 55.70 -99.50
N GLY A 154 24.38 54.86 -99.11
CA GLY A 154 24.19 53.51 -99.64
C GLY A 154 25.26 52.47 -99.35
N VAL A 155 25.07 51.71 -98.27
CA VAL A 155 25.35 50.27 -98.25
C VAL A 155 24.12 49.58 -97.65
N GLY A 156 23.56 48.64 -98.42
CA GLY A 156 22.20 48.15 -98.26
C GLY A 156 21.87 47.63 -96.87
N PHE A 157 20.90 48.27 -96.23
CA PHE A 157 19.94 47.53 -95.43
C PHE A 157 19.20 46.62 -96.42
N SER A 158 19.64 45.36 -96.48
CA SER A 158 18.78 44.28 -96.95
C SER A 158 17.46 44.46 -96.22
N GLU A 159 16.40 44.73 -96.98
CA GLU A 159 15.02 44.56 -96.56
C GLU A 159 14.85 43.08 -96.21
N ILE A 160 15.35 42.70 -95.03
CA ILE A 160 14.84 41.57 -94.29
C ILE A 160 13.36 41.91 -94.14
N SER A 161 12.52 41.17 -94.88
CA SER A 161 11.08 41.35 -94.88
C SER A 161 10.61 41.58 -93.45
N LYS A 162 9.61 42.44 -93.23
CA LYS A 162 9.05 42.61 -91.87
C LYS A 162 8.72 41.24 -91.25
N ASP A 163 8.37 40.27 -92.09
CA ASP A 163 8.13 38.88 -91.70
C ASP A 163 9.41 38.14 -91.26
N ASP A 164 10.56 38.34 -91.91
CA ASP A 164 11.84 37.72 -91.50
C ASP A 164 12.41 38.34 -90.21
N ARG A 165 12.16 39.64 -89.99
CA ARG A 165 12.56 40.32 -88.73
C ARG A 165 11.64 39.93 -87.58
N ILE A 166 10.35 39.72 -87.86
CA ILE A 166 9.42 39.14 -86.89
C ILE A 166 9.83 37.71 -86.56
N LEU A 167 10.14 36.88 -87.56
CA LEU A 167 10.64 35.51 -87.37
C LEU A 167 11.92 35.46 -86.54
N TYR A 168 12.89 36.36 -86.78
CA TYR A 168 14.11 36.44 -85.98
C TYR A 168 13.84 36.86 -84.53
N LEU A 169 12.94 37.83 -84.31
CA LEU A 169 12.56 38.25 -82.95
C LEU A 169 11.74 37.19 -82.22
N GLU A 170 10.86 36.46 -82.92
CA GLU A 170 10.11 35.34 -82.38
C GLU A 170 11.05 34.18 -82.01
N ASP A 171 12.03 33.87 -82.84
CA ASP A 171 13.05 32.85 -82.54
C ASP A 171 13.96 33.28 -81.38
N THR A 172 14.33 34.57 -81.30
CA THR A 172 15.09 35.12 -80.17
C THR A 172 14.26 35.07 -78.86
N ILE A 173 12.97 35.40 -78.92
CA ILE A 173 12.06 35.30 -77.76
C ILE A 173 11.84 33.83 -77.38
N ALA A 174 11.73 32.92 -78.35
CA ALA A 174 11.63 31.49 -78.10
C ALA A 174 12.90 30.94 -77.44
N HIS A 175 14.08 31.38 -77.89
CA HIS A 175 15.36 31.07 -77.28
C HIS A 175 15.44 31.55 -75.83
N MET A 176 15.12 32.83 -75.58
CA MET A 176 15.10 33.39 -74.21
C MET A 176 14.08 32.69 -73.31
N ARG A 177 12.91 32.30 -73.84
CA ARG A 177 11.91 31.51 -73.08
C ARG A 177 12.44 30.13 -72.73
N LYS A 178 13.18 29.49 -73.65
CA LYS A 178 13.81 28.19 -73.43
C LYS A 178 14.94 28.28 -72.40
N GLU A 179 15.76 29.33 -72.46
CA GLU A 179 16.79 29.60 -71.44
C GLU A 179 16.16 29.86 -70.07
N HIS A 180 15.16 30.73 -69.96
CA HIS A 180 14.46 30.96 -68.69
C HIS A 180 13.70 29.73 -68.17
N ALA A 181 13.25 28.84 -69.05
CA ALA A 181 12.69 27.55 -68.64
C ALA A 181 13.78 26.60 -68.12
N ALA A 182 14.97 26.60 -68.72
CA ALA A 182 16.11 25.83 -68.25
C ALA A 182 16.64 26.39 -66.91
N GLU A 183 16.73 27.71 -66.75
CA GLU A 183 17.07 28.38 -65.49
C GLU A 183 16.07 28.06 -64.39
N ARG A 184 14.76 28.08 -64.69
CA ARG A 184 13.72 27.68 -63.73
C ARG A 184 13.87 26.22 -63.30
N LYS A 185 14.10 25.31 -64.24
CA LYS A 185 14.37 23.90 -63.90
C LYS A 185 15.65 23.73 -63.08
N ALA A 186 16.69 24.51 -63.36
CA ALA A 186 17.92 24.49 -62.58
C ALA A 186 17.69 24.99 -61.15
N TRP A 187 16.90 26.06 -60.99
CA TRP A 187 16.49 26.56 -59.68
C TRP A 187 15.62 25.58 -58.90
N GLU A 188 14.63 24.95 -59.56
CA GLU A 188 13.79 23.91 -58.96
C GLU A 188 14.64 22.71 -58.50
N ALA A 189 15.59 22.25 -59.32
CA ALA A 189 16.52 21.18 -58.95
C ALA A 189 17.43 21.56 -57.78
N GLN A 190 17.86 22.84 -57.69
CA GLN A 190 18.64 23.34 -56.56
C GLN A 190 17.82 23.41 -55.28
N LEU A 191 16.53 23.79 -55.39
CA LEU A 191 15.60 23.80 -54.26
C LEU A 191 15.33 22.38 -53.75
N GLU A 192 15.06 21.43 -54.65
CA GLU A 192 14.87 20.02 -54.33
C GLU A 192 16.14 19.42 -53.68
N MET A 193 17.33 19.82 -54.15
CA MET A 193 18.60 19.46 -53.49
C MET A 193 18.73 20.07 -52.08
N GLN A 194 18.27 21.30 -51.87
CA GLN A 194 18.31 21.94 -50.55
C GLN A 194 17.29 21.30 -49.60
N GLU A 195 16.10 20.95 -50.07
CA GLU A 195 15.08 20.24 -49.32
C GLU A 195 15.55 18.85 -48.93
N THR A 196 16.10 18.08 -49.87
CA THR A 196 16.67 16.76 -49.58
C THR A 196 17.86 16.84 -48.62
N HIS A 197 18.70 17.88 -48.73
CA HIS A 197 19.78 18.12 -47.78
C HIS A 197 19.25 18.48 -46.38
N SER A 198 18.24 19.34 -46.28
CA SER A 198 17.57 19.68 -45.02
C SER A 198 16.92 18.44 -44.39
N HIS A 199 16.20 17.66 -45.19
CA HIS A 199 15.54 16.43 -44.73
C HIS A 199 16.56 15.39 -44.26
N HIS A 200 17.67 15.23 -44.98
CA HIS A 200 18.77 14.36 -44.56
C HIS A 200 19.47 14.87 -43.29
N SER A 201 19.65 16.18 -43.15
CA SER A 201 20.21 16.81 -41.96
C SER A 201 19.32 16.60 -40.73
N HIS A 202 18.00 16.82 -40.86
CA HIS A 202 17.03 16.54 -39.80
C HIS A 202 16.97 15.06 -39.45
N GLN A 203 16.99 14.18 -40.45
CA GLN A 203 17.02 12.73 -40.21
C GLN A 203 18.32 12.29 -39.51
N SER A 204 19.45 12.88 -39.88
CA SER A 204 20.75 12.65 -39.23
C SER A 204 20.75 13.15 -37.78
N HIS A 205 20.27 14.37 -37.53
CA HIS A 205 20.11 14.90 -36.17
C HIS A 205 19.15 14.06 -35.32
N HIS A 206 18.05 13.58 -35.89
CA HIS A 206 17.12 12.72 -35.17
C HIS A 206 17.74 11.37 -34.81
N ARG A 207 18.49 10.75 -35.74
CA ARG A 207 19.27 9.53 -35.44
C ARG A 207 20.34 9.79 -34.39
N GLN A 208 21.01 10.95 -34.43
CA GLN A 208 22.02 11.32 -33.45
C GLN A 208 21.41 11.54 -32.06
N GLN A 209 20.23 12.17 -31.95
CA GLN A 209 19.49 12.28 -30.70
C GLN A 209 19.07 10.92 -30.14
N GLN A 210 18.56 10.02 -30.99
CA GLN A 210 18.22 8.67 -30.56
C GLN A 210 19.45 7.91 -30.06
N GLN A 211 20.58 8.03 -30.76
CA GLN A 211 21.86 7.45 -30.31
C GLN A 211 22.35 8.08 -29.00
N GLN A 212 22.20 9.40 -28.80
CA GLN A 212 22.54 10.06 -27.54
C GLN A 212 21.63 9.63 -26.39
N GLN A 213 20.34 9.40 -26.64
CA GLN A 213 19.43 8.87 -25.62
C GLN A 213 19.78 7.42 -25.26
N GLN A 214 20.14 6.58 -26.23
CA GLN A 214 20.64 5.23 -25.98
C GLN A 214 21.98 5.24 -25.25
N GLN A 215 22.92 6.09 -25.67
CA GLN A 215 24.19 6.28 -24.98
C GLN A 215 24.00 6.84 -23.57
N ARG A 216 22.99 7.69 -23.30
CA ARG A 216 22.66 8.15 -21.94
C ARG A 216 22.10 7.04 -21.06
N LEU A 217 21.33 6.11 -21.63
CA LEU A 217 20.87 4.92 -20.90
C LEU A 217 22.03 3.98 -20.61
N ASP A 218 22.98 3.84 -21.54
CA ASP A 218 24.17 2.99 -21.39
C ASP A 218 25.30 3.66 -20.57
N SER A 219 25.40 5.00 -20.53
CA SER A 219 26.44 5.76 -19.82
C SER A 219 26.14 6.03 -18.35
N THR A 220 24.91 5.73 -17.87
CA THR A 220 24.66 5.62 -16.42
C THR A 220 25.47 4.50 -15.74
N PHE A 221 26.24 3.71 -16.52
CA PHE A 221 27.07 2.63 -16.02
C PHE A 221 28.60 2.86 -16.12
N ASN A 222 29.09 3.97 -16.70
CA ASN A 222 30.53 4.23 -16.70
C ASN A 222 30.81 5.65 -17.17
N ASP A 223 31.04 6.57 -16.24
CA ASP A 223 31.67 7.86 -16.53
C ASP A 223 32.83 8.07 -15.56
N ASN A 224 34.04 7.83 -16.06
CA ASN A 224 35.25 8.51 -15.61
C ASN A 224 36.09 8.81 -16.87
N ASP A 225 36.42 10.09 -17.02
CA ASP A 225 37.37 10.70 -17.95
C ASP A 225 36.94 10.69 -19.44
N THR A 226 37.02 11.76 -20.23
CA THR A 226 38.13 12.72 -20.31
C THR A 226 37.71 13.91 -21.17
N ALA A 227 38.18 15.11 -20.81
CA ALA A 227 38.04 16.33 -21.56
C ALA A 227 39.01 16.46 -22.75
N THR A 228 38.72 17.45 -23.61
CA THR A 228 39.67 18.30 -24.38
C THR A 228 39.77 18.02 -25.88
N SER A 229 39.33 18.96 -26.72
CA SER A 229 40.23 19.71 -27.62
C SER A 229 39.52 20.79 -28.45
N ILE A 230 40.29 21.85 -28.72
CA ILE A 230 39.93 23.21 -29.11
C ILE A 230 40.52 23.53 -30.50
N ALA A 231 39.75 24.29 -31.30
CA ALA A 231 40.10 25.34 -32.29
C ALA A 231 40.85 25.08 -33.62
N ILE A 232 40.77 26.16 -34.45
CA ILE A 232 41.57 26.62 -35.62
C ILE A 232 40.78 26.46 -36.94
N ALA A 233 40.63 27.42 -37.88
CA ALA A 233 41.35 28.66 -38.24
C ALA A 233 40.46 29.63 -39.05
N ALA A 234 40.88 30.90 -39.09
CA ALA A 234 40.36 31.98 -39.93
C ALA A 234 41.28 32.28 -41.14
N SER A 235 40.74 33.05 -42.11
CA SER A 235 41.40 34.01 -43.03
C SER A 235 41.55 33.64 -44.53
N ARG A 236 41.08 34.56 -45.41
CA ARG A 236 41.74 35.07 -46.65
C ARG A 236 40.86 36.13 -47.36
N GLU A 237 41.25 37.41 -47.38
CA GLU A 237 41.91 38.17 -48.49
C GLU A 237 41.03 38.36 -49.76
N ILE A 238 40.41 39.52 -50.05
CA ILE A 238 40.88 40.80 -50.66
C ILE A 238 41.64 40.65 -51.99
N SER A 239 41.01 41.07 -53.11
CA SER A 239 41.59 41.98 -54.13
C SER A 239 40.55 42.45 -55.19
N PRO A 240 40.64 43.71 -55.68
CA PRO A 240 39.75 44.30 -56.70
C PRO A 240 40.43 44.38 -58.10
N PRO A 241 39.69 44.60 -59.21
CA PRO A 241 40.29 44.94 -60.49
C PRO A 241 40.26 46.45 -60.78
N GLN A 242 41.30 46.87 -61.49
CA GLN A 242 41.73 48.22 -61.79
C GLN A 242 41.04 48.82 -63.03
N SER A 243 41.01 50.15 -63.02
CA SER A 243 40.80 51.06 -64.16
C SER A 243 41.80 50.83 -65.29
N LEU A 244 41.36 50.97 -66.54
CA LEU A 244 42.24 51.16 -67.70
C LEU A 244 41.80 52.35 -68.55
N GLU A 245 42.80 53.14 -68.89
CA GLU A 245 42.78 54.43 -69.56
C GLU A 245 42.58 54.33 -71.08
N SER A 246 42.04 55.43 -71.61
CA SER A 246 42.26 55.98 -72.95
C SER A 246 43.75 56.04 -73.34
N PRO A 247 44.10 55.83 -74.63
CA PRO A 247 44.51 56.98 -75.45
C PRO A 247 44.14 56.84 -76.94
N PHE A 248 43.88 57.96 -77.64
CA PHE A 248 44.68 58.35 -78.82
C PHE A 248 44.21 59.70 -79.41
N LEU A 249 45.23 60.47 -79.79
CA LEU A 249 45.22 61.87 -80.21
C LEU A 249 45.15 62.05 -81.74
N ASN A 250 44.48 63.14 -82.15
CA ASN A 250 44.85 64.13 -83.18
C ASN A 250 45.73 63.73 -84.38
N ILE A 251 45.24 63.92 -85.62
CA ILE A 251 46.04 64.32 -86.81
C ILE A 251 45.19 65.17 -87.81
N PHE A 252 45.64 66.42 -88.05
CA PHE A 252 45.57 67.33 -89.23
C PHE A 252 44.23 67.58 -89.99
N SER A 253 43.70 68.81 -90.06
CA SER A 253 44.13 70.06 -90.74
C SER A 253 43.84 70.18 -92.26
N LYS A 254 43.01 71.20 -92.59
CA LYS A 254 43.09 72.14 -93.72
C LYS A 254 43.09 71.62 -95.17
N LYS A 255 42.05 72.01 -95.94
CA LYS A 255 42.19 72.79 -97.18
C LYS A 255 40.84 73.33 -97.68
N LYS A 256 40.64 74.65 -97.55
CA LYS A 256 39.66 75.44 -98.31
C LYS A 256 40.19 75.61 -99.74
N LYS A 257 39.37 75.31 -100.75
CA LYS A 257 39.58 75.72 -102.14
C LYS A 257 38.36 76.54 -102.59
N THR A 258 38.57 77.85 -102.65
CA THR A 258 37.74 78.84 -103.33
C THR A 258 38.01 78.75 -104.83
N LEU A 259 36.98 78.52 -105.65
CA LEU A 259 37.02 78.63 -107.10
C LEU A 259 36.06 79.74 -107.54
N SER A 260 36.65 80.79 -108.10
CA SER A 260 36.00 82.01 -108.59
C SER A 260 35.43 81.84 -110.00
N LEU A 261 34.27 82.46 -110.20
CA LEU A 261 33.55 82.73 -111.45
C LEU A 261 34.42 83.31 -112.58
N THR A 262 34.06 82.99 -113.82
CA THR A 262 33.79 83.91 -114.96
C THR A 262 33.34 83.06 -116.14
N GLY A 263 32.32 83.37 -116.94
CA GLY A 263 31.39 84.48 -117.01
C GLY A 263 30.39 84.21 -118.14
N ILE A 264 29.15 84.70 -118.06
CA ILE A 264 28.16 84.64 -119.16
C ILE A 264 27.25 85.87 -119.12
N SER A 265 27.19 86.54 -120.29
CA SER A 265 26.17 87.41 -120.91
C SER A 265 24.97 87.94 -120.09
N SER A 266 24.75 89.27 -120.18
CA SER A 266 23.91 90.09 -119.28
C SER A 266 22.40 90.14 -119.57
N HIS A 267 21.79 89.11 -120.17
CA HIS A 267 20.32 89.09 -120.34
C HIS A 267 19.62 87.78 -119.90
N GLU A 268 20.38 86.75 -119.51
CA GLU A 268 19.86 85.51 -118.89
C GLU A 268 19.94 85.51 -117.36
N THR A 269 20.71 86.44 -116.77
CA THR A 269 20.95 86.54 -115.32
C THR A 269 19.72 86.95 -114.52
N THR A 270 18.81 87.77 -115.06
CA THR A 270 17.58 88.17 -114.33
C THR A 270 16.57 87.04 -114.26
N ARG A 271 16.43 86.23 -115.33
CA ARG A 271 15.54 85.06 -115.35
C ARG A 271 16.10 83.91 -114.51
N LEU A 272 17.43 83.71 -114.55
CA LEU A 272 18.11 82.72 -113.71
C LEU A 272 18.06 83.11 -112.22
N ASN A 273 18.22 84.39 -111.88
CA ASN A 273 18.14 84.86 -110.51
C ASN A 273 16.73 84.75 -109.92
N GLU A 274 15.68 85.03 -110.70
CA GLU A 274 14.29 84.86 -110.24
C GLU A 274 13.91 83.39 -110.10
N LEU A 275 14.35 82.51 -111.03
CA LEU A 275 14.18 81.07 -110.88
C LEU A 275 14.95 80.54 -109.66
N THR A 276 16.16 81.06 -109.42
CA THR A 276 16.97 80.69 -108.25
C THR A 276 16.33 81.19 -106.96
N ARG A 277 15.66 82.36 -106.97
CA ARG A 277 14.91 82.89 -105.84
C ARG A 277 13.67 82.06 -105.53
N GLN A 278 12.87 81.73 -106.55
CA GLN A 278 11.70 80.86 -106.39
C GLN A 278 12.10 79.44 -105.96
N LEU A 279 13.21 78.90 -106.47
CA LEU A 279 13.75 77.62 -106.04
C LEU A 279 14.25 77.67 -104.59
N LYS A 280 14.91 78.76 -104.18
CA LYS A 280 15.34 78.98 -102.78
C LYS A 280 14.16 79.15 -101.83
N GLU A 281 13.12 79.89 -102.22
CA GLU A 281 11.90 80.07 -101.42
C GLU A 281 11.08 78.77 -101.32
N ALA A 282 10.99 77.99 -102.40
CA ALA A 282 10.37 76.66 -102.38
C ALA A 282 11.18 75.66 -101.55
N HIS A 283 12.51 75.69 -101.66
CA HIS A 283 13.39 74.90 -100.79
C HIS A 283 13.26 75.31 -99.33
N ALA A 284 13.23 76.62 -99.03
CA ALA A 284 13.07 77.14 -97.68
C ALA A 284 11.74 76.71 -97.06
N LYS A 285 10.63 76.87 -97.78
CA LYS A 285 9.31 76.38 -97.33
C LYS A 285 9.28 74.87 -97.12
N LYS A 286 9.93 74.10 -98.01
CA LYS A 286 10.03 72.65 -97.87
C LYS A 286 10.89 72.26 -96.67
N THR A 287 12.00 72.96 -96.41
CA THR A 287 12.79 72.73 -95.20
C THR A 287 12.04 73.14 -93.94
N ASP A 288 11.30 74.24 -93.94
CA ASP A 288 10.50 74.66 -92.77
C ASP A 288 9.37 73.66 -92.48
N GLN A 289 8.68 73.18 -93.52
CA GLN A 289 7.67 72.13 -93.38
C GLN A 289 8.28 70.80 -92.91
N MET A 290 9.48 70.46 -93.38
CA MET A 290 10.22 69.28 -92.93
C MET A 290 10.66 69.41 -91.47
N MET A 291 11.15 70.59 -91.07
CA MET A 291 11.53 70.89 -89.69
C MET A 291 10.31 70.85 -88.75
N LEU A 292 9.18 71.43 -89.16
CA LEU A 292 7.93 71.36 -88.39
C LEU A 292 7.42 69.92 -88.24
N ASN A 293 7.50 69.12 -89.31
CA ASN A 293 7.16 67.70 -89.24
C ASN A 293 8.12 66.92 -88.31
N PHE A 294 9.42 67.23 -88.33
CA PHE A 294 10.38 66.64 -87.40
C PHE A 294 10.13 67.07 -85.95
N GLU A 295 9.81 68.34 -85.70
CA GLU A 295 9.44 68.81 -84.37
C GLU A 295 8.18 68.13 -83.85
N ASN A 296 7.16 67.97 -84.69
CA ASN A 296 5.94 67.25 -84.35
C ASN A 296 6.22 65.76 -84.06
N GLU A 297 7.06 65.10 -84.87
CA GLU A 297 7.43 63.70 -84.63
C GLU A 297 8.30 63.54 -83.39
N ILE A 298 9.23 64.47 -83.13
CA ILE A 298 10.03 64.51 -81.90
C ILE A 298 9.11 64.67 -80.68
N ASN A 299 8.13 65.56 -80.74
CA ASN A 299 7.18 65.76 -79.64
C ASN A 299 6.30 64.52 -79.43
N ARG A 300 5.81 63.89 -80.51
CA ARG A 300 5.10 62.62 -80.44
C ARG A 300 5.93 61.51 -79.79
N LEU A 301 7.21 61.38 -80.17
CA LEU A 301 8.12 60.39 -79.60
C LEU A 301 8.41 60.69 -78.12
N LYS A 302 8.52 61.96 -77.72
CA LYS A 302 8.63 62.35 -76.30
C LYS A 302 7.40 61.95 -75.51
N ASP A 303 6.20 62.20 -76.04
CA ASP A 303 4.95 61.84 -75.37
C ASP A 303 4.80 60.32 -75.24
N LEU A 304 5.15 59.57 -76.30
CA LEU A 304 5.19 58.11 -76.25
C LEU A 304 6.21 57.61 -75.21
N PHE A 305 7.41 58.20 -75.16
CA PHE A 305 8.44 57.85 -74.18
C PHE A 305 7.99 58.15 -72.74
N ILE A 306 7.38 59.32 -72.49
CA ILE A 306 6.87 59.68 -71.16
C ILE A 306 5.75 58.73 -70.74
N ASN A 307 4.81 58.44 -71.64
CA ASN A 307 3.71 57.50 -71.35
C ASN A 307 4.22 56.08 -71.10
N GLU A 308 5.17 55.60 -71.88
CA GLU A 308 5.78 54.29 -71.70
C GLU A 308 6.58 54.23 -70.39
N SER A 309 7.36 55.27 -70.09
CA SER A 309 8.09 55.41 -68.81
C SER A 309 7.13 55.37 -67.62
N ARG A 310 6.00 56.10 -67.69
CA ARG A 310 4.95 56.07 -66.66
C ARG A 310 4.32 54.69 -66.53
N ARG A 311 4.02 54.02 -67.65
CA ARG A 311 3.43 52.66 -67.66
C ARG A 311 4.37 51.66 -67.01
N VAL A 312 5.65 51.69 -67.36
CA VAL A 312 6.69 50.83 -66.79
C VAL A 312 6.87 51.12 -65.29
N SER A 313 6.89 52.40 -64.89
CA SER A 313 6.95 52.79 -63.48
C SER A 313 5.77 52.23 -62.68
N MET A 314 4.54 52.34 -63.19
CA MET A 314 3.35 51.78 -62.51
C MET A 314 3.41 50.25 -62.42
N GLN A 315 3.93 49.57 -63.44
CA GLN A 315 4.11 48.11 -63.40
C GLN A 315 5.16 47.68 -62.37
N HIS A 316 6.27 48.42 -62.27
CA HIS A 316 7.26 48.18 -61.22
C HIS A 316 6.70 48.44 -59.83
N GLU A 317 5.93 49.52 -59.65
CA GLU A 317 5.28 49.84 -58.38
C GLU A 317 4.26 48.75 -57.98
N ALA A 318 3.41 48.29 -58.90
CA ALA A 318 2.48 47.20 -58.64
C ALA A 318 3.21 45.88 -58.29
N ARG A 319 4.34 45.60 -58.97
CA ARG A 319 5.17 44.43 -58.65
C ARG A 319 5.79 44.54 -57.25
N ILE A 320 6.27 45.72 -56.86
CA ILE A 320 6.81 45.97 -55.53
C ILE A 320 5.70 45.80 -54.48
N GLN A 321 4.51 46.34 -54.72
CA GLN A 321 3.36 46.18 -53.81
C GLN A 321 2.95 44.72 -53.65
N ASN A 322 2.92 43.93 -54.73
CA ASN A 322 2.65 42.49 -54.65
C ASN A 322 3.71 41.75 -53.84
N LEU A 323 4.99 42.03 -54.07
CA LEU A 323 6.09 41.40 -53.29
C LEU A 323 6.03 41.78 -51.81
N VAL A 324 5.69 43.04 -51.50
CA VAL A 324 5.49 43.47 -50.11
C VAL A 324 4.30 42.73 -49.48
N ALA A 325 3.18 42.61 -50.19
CA ALA A 325 2.01 41.89 -49.69
C ALA A 325 2.27 40.39 -49.49
N GLU A 326 2.99 39.74 -50.40
CA GLU A 326 3.42 38.34 -50.26
C GLU A 326 4.34 38.16 -49.05
N HIS A 327 5.33 39.03 -48.88
CA HIS A 327 6.24 38.99 -47.74
C HIS A 327 5.51 39.23 -46.40
N ASP A 328 4.59 40.20 -46.36
CA ASP A 328 3.76 40.46 -45.18
C ASP A 328 2.85 39.26 -44.85
N GLN A 329 2.34 38.56 -45.87
CA GLN A 329 1.58 37.33 -45.67
C GLN A 329 2.48 36.21 -45.12
N THR A 330 3.67 36.01 -45.68
CA THR A 330 4.62 35.00 -45.18
C THR A 330 5.01 35.27 -43.72
N ILE A 331 5.21 36.54 -43.34
CA ILE A 331 5.48 36.90 -41.93
C ILE A 331 4.29 36.53 -41.03
N LYS A 332 3.05 36.81 -41.47
CA LYS A 332 1.86 36.45 -40.69
C LYS A 332 1.74 34.94 -40.52
N ASP A 333 1.93 34.18 -41.60
CA ASP A 333 1.86 32.72 -41.58
C ASP A 333 2.93 32.15 -40.63
N MET A 334 4.18 32.63 -40.69
CA MET A 334 5.23 32.19 -39.76
C MET A 334 4.92 32.55 -38.29
N VAL A 335 4.32 33.71 -38.03
CA VAL A 335 3.92 34.09 -36.67
C VAL A 335 2.79 33.21 -36.15
N GLU A 336 1.82 32.88 -37.00
CA GLU A 336 0.72 31.97 -36.68
C GLU A 336 1.22 30.54 -36.44
N GLU A 337 2.10 30.03 -37.31
CA GLU A 337 2.75 28.72 -37.12
C GLU A 337 3.54 28.65 -35.82
N HIS A 338 4.32 29.69 -35.49
CA HIS A 338 5.05 29.75 -34.23
C HIS A 338 4.10 29.84 -33.02
N SER A 339 3.00 30.58 -33.12
CA SER A 339 1.97 30.64 -32.08
C SER A 339 1.32 29.28 -31.85
N ASN A 340 0.94 28.59 -32.93
CA ASN A 340 0.35 27.25 -32.88
C ASN A 340 1.33 26.23 -32.30
N ALA A 341 2.61 26.26 -32.71
CA ALA A 341 3.64 25.39 -32.15
C ALA A 341 3.81 25.61 -30.64
N LYS A 342 3.79 26.87 -30.18
CA LYS A 342 3.84 27.19 -28.75
C LYS A 342 2.63 26.66 -27.98
N GLU A 343 1.44 26.72 -28.58
CA GLU A 343 0.22 26.18 -27.98
C GLU A 343 0.25 24.65 -27.91
N ILE A 344 0.69 23.98 -28.98
CA ILE A 344 0.89 22.52 -29.01
C ILE A 344 1.88 22.08 -27.92
N LEU A 345 3.03 22.74 -27.81
CA LEU A 345 4.02 22.43 -26.77
C LEU A 345 3.47 22.64 -25.36
N LYS A 346 2.62 23.65 -25.16
CA LYS A 346 1.94 23.90 -23.89
C LYS A 346 0.97 22.76 -23.56
N ILE A 347 0.18 22.32 -24.53
CA ILE A 347 -0.76 21.18 -24.37
C ILE A 347 0.04 19.90 -24.06
N GLU A 348 1.12 19.63 -24.79
CA GLU A 348 1.95 18.45 -24.59
C GLU A 348 2.59 18.44 -23.20
N HIS A 349 3.14 19.56 -22.75
CA HIS A 349 3.69 19.69 -21.40
C HIS A 349 2.60 19.52 -20.32
N GLN A 350 1.40 20.06 -20.55
CA GLN A 350 0.28 19.85 -19.62
C GLN A 350 -0.15 18.38 -19.56
N ASN A 351 -0.24 17.70 -20.70
CA ASN A 351 -0.54 16.27 -20.75
C ASN A 351 0.53 15.44 -20.03
N GLN A 352 1.82 15.75 -20.21
CA GLN A 352 2.92 15.08 -19.51
C GLN A 352 2.82 15.28 -17.98
N GLN A 353 2.42 16.48 -17.53
CA GLN A 353 2.17 16.73 -16.11
C GLN A 353 0.99 15.93 -15.57
N GLU A 354 -0.12 15.87 -16.32
CA GLU A 354 -1.31 15.09 -15.97
C GLU A 354 -1.00 13.59 -15.90
N GLU A 355 -0.30 13.04 -16.90
CA GLU A 355 0.17 11.64 -16.92
C GLU A 355 1.08 11.33 -15.73
N PHE A 356 2.00 12.23 -15.38
CA PHE A 356 2.87 12.05 -14.22
C PHE A 356 2.08 12.02 -12.90
N VAL A 357 1.10 12.93 -12.74
CA VAL A 357 0.23 12.98 -11.57
C VAL A 357 -0.64 11.72 -11.48
N GLU A 358 -1.21 11.28 -12.59
CA GLU A 358 -1.99 10.03 -12.64
C GLU A 358 -1.14 8.82 -12.30
N ALA A 359 0.08 8.70 -12.85
CA ALA A 359 1.00 7.62 -12.54
C ALA A 359 1.40 7.59 -11.05
N GLN A 360 1.65 8.76 -10.45
CA GLN A 360 1.92 8.88 -9.02
C GLN A 360 0.71 8.50 -8.17
N ASN A 361 -0.49 8.96 -8.53
CA ASN A 361 -1.73 8.60 -7.84
C ASN A 361 -1.99 7.09 -7.92
N GLN A 362 -1.78 6.46 -9.07
CA GLN A 362 -1.90 5.01 -9.23
C GLN A 362 -0.87 4.24 -8.39
N ARG A 363 0.38 4.74 -8.28
CA ARG A 363 1.40 4.15 -7.40
C ARG A 363 0.99 4.25 -5.94
N LEU A 364 0.51 5.42 -5.51
CA LEU A 364 0.03 5.65 -4.15
C LEU A 364 -1.17 4.77 -3.81
N GLN A 365 -2.15 4.64 -4.71
CA GLN A 365 -3.29 3.74 -4.53
C GLN A 365 -2.90 2.25 -4.48
N ARG A 366 -1.86 1.83 -5.22
CA ARG A 366 -1.32 0.48 -5.13
C ARG A 366 -0.63 0.25 -3.79
N ALA A 367 0.23 1.17 -3.36
CA ALA A 367 0.89 1.09 -2.07
C ALA A 367 -0.11 1.06 -0.90
N LEU A 368 -1.18 1.88 -0.97
CA LEU A 368 -2.25 1.86 0.03
C LEU A 368 -2.94 0.48 0.10
N ARG A 369 -3.35 -0.07 -1.04
CA ARG A 369 -3.96 -1.42 -1.09
C ARG A 369 -3.04 -2.51 -0.55
N GLU A 370 -1.77 -2.50 -0.93
CA GLU A 370 -0.77 -3.44 -0.41
C GLU A 370 -0.63 -3.33 1.12
N THR A 371 -0.61 -2.09 1.66
CA THR A 371 -0.58 -1.90 3.11
C THR A 371 -1.84 -2.40 3.80
N GLU A 372 -3.03 -2.14 3.24
CA GLU A 372 -4.30 -2.65 3.76
C GLU A 372 -4.35 -4.18 3.76
N GLU A 373 -3.95 -4.82 2.66
CA GLU A 373 -3.85 -6.28 2.53
C GLU A 373 -2.90 -6.88 3.59
N THR A 374 -1.73 -6.26 3.79
CA THR A 374 -0.77 -6.74 4.81
C THR A 374 -1.31 -6.58 6.24
N TRP A 375 -2.08 -5.52 6.51
CA TRP A 375 -2.73 -5.32 7.80
C TRP A 375 -3.85 -6.33 8.03
N GLU A 376 -4.68 -6.61 7.01
CA GLU A 376 -5.69 -7.66 7.07
C GLU A 376 -5.09 -9.04 7.30
N GLU A 377 -3.98 -9.36 6.62
CA GLU A 377 -3.28 -10.63 6.81
C GLU A 377 -2.72 -10.75 8.23
N ARG A 378 -2.07 -9.69 8.74
CA ARG A 378 -1.59 -9.66 10.14
C ARG A 378 -2.72 -9.80 11.14
N LEU A 379 -3.85 -9.17 10.90
CA LEU A 379 -5.04 -9.29 11.75
C LEU A 379 -5.61 -10.71 11.72
N LYS A 380 -5.66 -11.35 10.55
CA LYS A 380 -6.05 -12.76 10.42
C LYS A 380 -5.11 -13.67 11.19
N VAL A 381 -3.80 -13.49 11.07
CA VAL A 381 -2.79 -14.26 11.82
C VAL A 381 -2.93 -14.05 13.33
N ALA A 382 -3.11 -12.81 13.79
CA ALA A 382 -3.35 -12.51 15.20
C ALA A 382 -4.63 -13.17 15.72
N ASN A 383 -5.73 -13.10 14.97
CA ASN A 383 -6.99 -13.75 15.33
C ASN A 383 -6.86 -15.29 15.37
N MET A 384 -6.13 -15.89 14.43
CA MET A 384 -5.85 -17.33 14.46
C MET A 384 -5.02 -17.71 15.69
N SER A 385 -4.00 -16.91 16.04
CA SER A 385 -3.20 -17.12 17.25
C SER A 385 -4.05 -17.00 18.51
N MET A 386 -4.86 -15.96 18.64
CA MET A 386 -5.75 -15.77 19.79
C MET A 386 -6.80 -16.88 19.89
N SER A 387 -7.35 -17.34 18.76
CA SER A 387 -8.29 -18.45 18.74
C SER A 387 -7.63 -19.76 19.18
N LYS A 388 -6.36 -19.96 18.83
CA LYS A 388 -5.57 -21.12 19.26
C LYS A 388 -5.25 -21.05 20.76
N ASP A 389 -4.82 -19.89 21.25
CA ASP A 389 -4.55 -19.70 22.69
C ASP A 389 -5.84 -19.89 23.50
N ALA A 390 -6.98 -19.40 23.01
CA ALA A 390 -8.27 -19.60 23.65
C ALA A 390 -8.68 -21.09 23.72
N SER A 391 -8.45 -21.86 22.65
CA SER A 391 -8.76 -23.30 22.65
C SER A 391 -7.80 -24.10 23.53
N GLU A 392 -6.51 -23.74 23.57
CA GLU A 392 -5.53 -24.34 24.49
C GLU A 392 -5.87 -24.06 25.96
N ILE A 393 -6.25 -22.82 26.28
CA ILE A 393 -6.72 -22.45 27.63
C ILE A 393 -7.98 -23.24 27.99
N GLN A 394 -8.94 -23.36 27.06
CA GLN A 394 -10.15 -24.15 27.28
C GLN A 394 -9.81 -25.62 27.55
N ALA A 395 -8.97 -26.24 26.71
CA ALA A 395 -8.54 -27.62 26.87
C ALA A 395 -7.81 -27.87 28.20
N HIS A 396 -6.98 -26.93 28.65
CA HIS A 396 -6.31 -26.98 29.96
C HIS A 396 -7.33 -26.98 31.11
N TRP A 397 -8.36 -26.11 31.06
CA TRP A 397 -9.39 -26.06 32.09
C TRP A 397 -10.32 -27.28 32.07
N GLU A 398 -10.62 -27.82 30.90
CA GLU A 398 -11.36 -29.08 30.74
C GLU A 398 -10.58 -30.25 31.36
N THR A 399 -9.29 -30.38 31.05
CA THR A 399 -8.42 -31.39 31.63
C THR A 399 -8.34 -31.25 33.16
N LYS A 400 -8.18 -30.02 33.66
CA LYS A 400 -8.15 -29.76 35.10
C LYS A 400 -9.49 -30.10 35.78
N ARG A 401 -10.61 -29.83 35.11
CA ARG A 401 -11.96 -30.21 35.57
C ARG A 401 -12.09 -31.73 35.63
N GLU A 402 -11.66 -32.45 34.59
CA GLU A 402 -11.69 -33.92 34.56
C GLU A 402 -10.87 -34.53 35.68
N LEU A 403 -9.66 -34.00 35.94
CA LEU A 403 -8.82 -34.44 37.07
C LEU A 403 -9.50 -34.21 38.41
N MET A 404 -10.13 -33.05 38.63
CA MET A 404 -10.90 -32.78 39.86
C MET A 404 -12.10 -33.72 40.01
N VAL A 405 -12.83 -33.98 38.92
CA VAL A 405 -13.96 -34.92 38.93
C VAL A 405 -13.48 -36.35 39.22
N ALA A 406 -12.36 -36.77 38.64
CA ALA A 406 -11.75 -38.07 38.92
C ALA A 406 -11.33 -38.20 40.38
N ALA A 407 -10.63 -37.20 40.93
CA ALA A 407 -10.21 -37.17 42.33
C ALA A 407 -11.42 -37.21 43.30
N HIS A 408 -12.48 -36.45 43.00
CA HIS A 408 -13.72 -36.52 43.79
C HIS A 408 -14.42 -37.87 43.69
N ARG A 409 -14.40 -38.51 42.51
CA ARG A 409 -14.96 -39.85 42.34
C ARG A 409 -14.18 -40.88 43.14
N GLU A 410 -12.84 -40.83 43.13
CA GLU A 410 -12.00 -41.69 43.96
C GLU A 410 -12.27 -41.49 45.46
N GLU A 411 -12.42 -40.25 45.90
CA GLU A 411 -12.76 -39.92 47.28
C GLU A 411 -14.14 -40.46 47.69
N ILE A 412 -15.15 -40.33 46.81
CA ILE A 412 -16.48 -40.91 47.04
C ILE A 412 -16.39 -42.43 47.16
N GLU A 413 -15.63 -43.10 46.28
CA GLU A 413 -15.44 -44.56 46.35
C GLU A 413 -14.70 -44.98 47.63
N ARG A 414 -13.70 -44.21 48.06
CA ARG A 414 -13.03 -44.42 49.36
C ARG A 414 -14.04 -44.34 50.52
N CYS A 415 -14.82 -43.26 50.59
CA CYS A 415 -15.83 -43.10 51.64
C CYS A 415 -16.91 -44.18 51.58
N ARG A 416 -17.32 -44.62 50.39
CA ARG A 416 -18.26 -45.76 50.22
C ARG A 416 -17.68 -47.04 50.80
N ASN A 417 -16.42 -47.35 50.49
CA ASN A 417 -15.74 -48.53 51.02
C ASN A 417 -15.61 -48.47 52.55
N GLU A 418 -15.24 -47.31 53.12
CA GLU A 418 -15.20 -47.11 54.57
C GLU A 418 -16.59 -47.31 55.21
N LEU A 419 -17.64 -46.79 54.57
CA LEU A 419 -19.01 -46.93 55.04
C LEU A 419 -19.48 -48.40 55.01
N GLU A 420 -19.11 -49.17 53.99
CA GLU A 420 -19.38 -50.62 53.95
C GLU A 420 -18.65 -51.38 55.06
N VAL A 421 -17.40 -51.02 55.37
CA VAL A 421 -16.68 -51.59 56.53
C VAL A 421 -17.39 -51.27 57.84
N ILE A 422 -17.87 -50.04 58.02
CA ILE A 422 -18.64 -49.63 59.21
C ILE A 422 -19.97 -50.40 59.28
N LYS A 423 -20.72 -50.49 58.18
CA LYS A 423 -21.95 -51.29 58.10
C LYS A 423 -21.72 -52.74 58.49
N TYR A 424 -20.64 -53.35 57.98
CA TYR A 424 -20.26 -54.71 58.35
C TYR A 424 -19.97 -54.85 59.84
N ARG A 425 -19.16 -53.94 60.42
CA ARG A 425 -18.86 -53.92 61.86
C ARG A 425 -20.12 -53.76 62.72
N LEU A 426 -21.04 -52.87 62.33
CA LEU A 426 -22.31 -52.68 63.00
C LEU A 426 -23.19 -53.94 62.91
N ARG A 427 -23.24 -54.59 61.73
CA ARG A 427 -23.97 -55.85 61.56
C ARG A 427 -23.44 -56.93 62.50
N MET A 428 -22.11 -57.11 62.57
CA MET A 428 -21.45 -58.03 63.51
C MET A 428 -21.74 -57.68 64.98
N ALA A 429 -21.76 -56.40 65.34
CA ALA A 429 -22.09 -55.95 66.69
C ALA A 429 -23.55 -56.25 67.05
N VAL A 430 -24.49 -56.02 66.12
CA VAL A 430 -25.91 -56.36 66.28
C VAL A 430 -26.09 -57.86 66.43
N GLU A 431 -25.40 -58.68 65.62
CA GLU A 431 -25.44 -60.14 65.76
C GLU A 431 -24.90 -60.60 67.12
N LYS A 432 -23.75 -60.08 67.56
CA LYS A 432 -23.22 -60.36 68.92
C LYS A 432 -24.20 -59.94 70.01
N LEU A 433 -24.87 -58.79 69.84
CA LEU A 433 -25.85 -58.31 70.81
C LEU A 433 -27.06 -59.25 70.85
N LYS A 434 -27.57 -59.70 69.69
CA LYS A 434 -28.64 -60.71 69.61
C LYS A 434 -28.23 -62.04 70.25
N GLU A 435 -27.01 -62.51 70.01
CA GLU A 435 -26.48 -63.71 70.67
C GLU A 435 -26.38 -63.52 72.19
N SER A 436 -25.90 -62.37 72.65
CA SER A 436 -25.82 -62.06 74.08
C SER A 436 -27.20 -61.96 74.72
N GLN A 437 -28.18 -61.40 74.01
CA GLN A 437 -29.57 -61.32 74.45
C GLN A 437 -30.22 -62.70 74.48
N SER A 438 -29.96 -63.56 73.49
CA SER A 438 -30.40 -64.96 73.48
C SER A 438 -29.79 -65.74 74.66
N LYS A 439 -28.49 -65.58 74.92
CA LYS A 439 -27.83 -66.16 76.10
C LYS A 439 -28.40 -65.64 77.42
N ALA A 440 -28.67 -64.33 77.51
CA ALA A 440 -29.29 -63.72 78.69
C ALA A 440 -30.72 -64.23 78.90
N SER A 441 -31.51 -64.38 77.83
CA SER A 441 -32.84 -65.00 77.88
C SER A 441 -32.77 -66.44 78.37
N LEU A 442 -31.82 -67.24 77.85
CA LEU A 442 -31.61 -68.62 78.28
C LEU A 442 -31.21 -68.70 79.76
N LEU A 443 -30.33 -67.81 80.23
CA LEU A 443 -29.97 -67.70 81.65
C LEU A 443 -31.17 -67.29 82.51
N GLN A 444 -32.01 -66.38 82.02
CA GLN A 444 -33.23 -65.97 82.70
C GLN A 444 -34.24 -67.13 82.76
N ASP A 445 -34.36 -67.93 81.71
CA ASP A 445 -35.19 -69.13 81.68
C ASP A 445 -34.66 -70.21 82.64
N LEU A 446 -33.33 -70.40 82.70
CA LEU A 446 -32.66 -71.27 83.67
C LEU A 446 -32.89 -70.80 85.11
N GLN A 447 -32.79 -69.49 85.36
CA GLN A 447 -33.05 -68.89 86.66
C GLN A 447 -34.52 -69.04 87.04
N ASN A 448 -35.44 -68.78 86.11
CA ASN A 448 -36.88 -69.00 86.29
C ASN A 448 -37.16 -70.48 86.63
N SER A 449 -36.56 -71.42 85.88
CA SER A 449 -36.62 -72.85 86.14
C SER A 449 -36.08 -73.22 87.53
N SER A 450 -34.94 -72.65 87.94
CA SER A 450 -34.38 -72.89 89.28
C SER A 450 -35.27 -72.31 90.39
N THR A 451 -35.91 -71.16 90.19
CA THR A 451 -36.92 -70.64 91.13
C THR A 451 -38.17 -71.51 91.17
N ILE A 452 -38.60 -72.07 90.03
CA ILE A 452 -39.70 -73.03 89.97
C ILE A 452 -39.33 -74.31 90.73
N GLU A 453 -38.12 -74.84 90.55
CA GLU A 453 -37.62 -75.99 91.32
C GLU A 453 -37.52 -75.68 92.81
N TYR A 454 -36.97 -74.51 93.18
CA TYR A 454 -36.85 -74.09 94.57
C TYR A 454 -38.22 -73.95 95.24
N THR A 455 -39.21 -73.34 94.56
CA THR A 455 -40.57 -73.24 95.06
C THR A 455 -41.24 -74.61 95.16
N ARG A 456 -41.01 -75.51 94.19
CA ARG A 456 -41.50 -76.90 94.22
C ARG A 456 -40.90 -77.69 95.39
N LEU A 457 -39.60 -77.58 95.64
CA LEU A 457 -38.91 -78.19 96.77
C LEU A 457 -39.39 -77.63 98.11
N LYS A 458 -39.61 -76.31 98.19
CA LYS A 458 -40.20 -75.66 99.37
C LYS A 458 -41.61 -76.16 99.66
N PHE A 459 -42.43 -76.34 98.63
CA PHE A 459 -43.76 -76.97 98.77
C PHE A 459 -43.67 -78.44 99.17
N ALA A 460 -42.75 -79.22 98.61
CA ALA A 460 -42.53 -80.61 98.98
C ALA A 460 -42.07 -80.76 100.44
N SER A 461 -41.15 -79.91 100.89
CA SER A 461 -40.71 -79.82 102.29
C SER A 461 -41.86 -79.46 103.23
N LYS A 462 -42.68 -78.46 102.88
CA LYS A 462 -43.88 -78.09 103.66
C LYS A 462 -44.90 -79.24 103.75
N LYS A 463 -45.09 -79.98 102.64
CA LYS A 463 -45.97 -81.17 102.59
C LYS A 463 -45.42 -82.33 103.42
N ALA A 464 -44.11 -82.53 103.45
CA ALA A 464 -43.44 -83.51 104.32
C ALA A 464 -43.60 -83.14 105.80
N GLY A 465 -43.44 -81.84 106.15
CA GLY A 465 -43.68 -81.35 107.51
C GLY A 465 -45.12 -81.58 107.99
N LEU A 466 -46.12 -81.35 107.14
CA LEU A 466 -47.53 -81.64 107.46
C LEU A 466 -47.78 -83.14 107.67
N ARG A 467 -47.12 -84.03 106.92
CA ARG A 467 -47.25 -85.48 107.10
C ARG A 467 -46.63 -85.95 108.42
N LEU A 468 -45.48 -85.40 108.81
CA LEU A 468 -44.85 -85.67 110.11
C LEU A 468 -45.75 -85.26 111.27
N SER A 469 -46.32 -84.05 111.21
CA SER A 469 -47.24 -83.56 112.24
C SER A 469 -48.50 -84.43 112.37
N LYS A 470 -49.03 -84.95 111.25
CA LYS A 470 -50.16 -85.89 111.26
C LYS A 470 -49.80 -87.22 111.92
N ILE A 471 -48.62 -87.78 111.64
CA ILE A 471 -48.15 -89.02 112.26
C ILE A 471 -47.95 -88.85 113.77
N GLU A 472 -47.41 -87.70 114.21
CA GLU A 472 -47.25 -87.39 115.65
C GLU A 472 -48.60 -87.27 116.37
N GLN A 473 -49.61 -86.69 115.70
CA GLN A 473 -50.97 -86.59 116.24
C GLN A 473 -51.63 -87.98 116.35
N GLU A 474 -51.51 -88.82 115.33
CA GLU A 474 -52.02 -90.20 115.32
C GLU A 474 -51.33 -91.06 116.40
N HIS A 475 -50.01 -90.91 116.57
CA HIS A 475 -49.25 -91.59 117.62
C HIS A 475 -49.68 -91.16 119.04
N SER A 476 -50.01 -89.88 119.21
CA SER A 476 -50.52 -89.33 120.47
C SER A 476 -51.93 -89.82 120.80
N GLN A 477 -52.80 -89.91 119.79
CA GLN A 477 -54.16 -90.43 119.92
C GLN A 477 -54.16 -91.94 120.24
N ALA A 478 -53.30 -92.72 119.57
CA ALA A 478 -53.13 -94.14 119.86
C ALA A 478 -52.63 -94.37 121.31
N ARG A 479 -51.73 -93.53 121.82
CA ARG A 479 -51.32 -93.55 123.25
C ARG A 479 -52.46 -93.30 124.21
N ARG A 480 -53.34 -92.35 123.89
CA ARG A 480 -54.50 -92.05 124.73
C ARG A 480 -55.45 -93.24 124.82
N ILE A 481 -55.82 -93.80 123.66
CA ILE A 481 -56.72 -94.95 123.56
C ILE A 481 -56.11 -96.17 124.28
N ALA A 482 -54.81 -96.44 124.09
CA ALA A 482 -54.16 -97.55 124.76
C ALA A 482 -54.18 -97.39 126.30
N LYS A 483 -54.01 -96.17 126.83
CA LYS A 483 -54.14 -95.91 128.28
C LYS A 483 -55.57 -96.13 128.77
N GLU A 484 -56.56 -95.67 128.00
CA GLU A 484 -57.97 -95.85 128.31
C GLU A 484 -58.36 -97.33 128.36
N ILE A 485 -57.89 -98.15 127.41
CA ILE A 485 -58.16 -99.61 127.41
C ILE A 485 -57.58 -100.30 128.65
N VAL A 486 -56.37 -99.93 129.08
CA VAL A 486 -55.77 -100.51 130.30
C VAL A 486 -56.52 -100.07 131.56
N GLN A 487 -56.95 -98.81 131.63
CA GLN A 487 -57.74 -98.30 132.77
C GLN A 487 -59.13 -98.94 132.87
N ILE A 488 -59.75 -99.29 131.73
CA ILE A 488 -61.04 -100.00 131.72
C ILE A 488 -60.88 -101.45 132.20
N ALA A 489 -59.77 -102.10 131.85
CA ALA A 489 -59.56 -103.50 132.15
C ALA A 489 -58.98 -103.75 133.57
N ASP A 490 -58.41 -102.73 134.21
CA ASP A 490 -57.86 -102.78 135.57
C ASP A 490 -57.90 -101.38 136.22
N PRO A 491 -58.98 -101.02 136.93
CA PRO A 491 -59.23 -99.66 137.41
C PRO A 491 -58.23 -99.17 138.48
N ASP A 492 -57.45 -100.07 139.10
CA ASP A 492 -56.41 -99.72 140.08
C ASP A 492 -55.00 -99.61 139.44
N SER A 493 -54.89 -99.73 138.11
CA SER A 493 -53.62 -99.69 137.37
C SER A 493 -53.17 -98.25 137.05
N HIS A 494 -52.24 -97.70 137.83
CA HIS A 494 -51.55 -96.45 137.46
C HIS A 494 -50.48 -96.69 136.39
N ILE A 495 -50.73 -96.22 135.16
CA ILE A 495 -49.74 -96.22 134.06
C ILE A 495 -49.02 -94.85 134.06
N GLY A 496 -47.73 -94.84 134.35
CA GLY A 496 -46.89 -93.63 134.31
C GLY A 496 -46.82 -92.99 132.91
N GLU A 497 -46.52 -91.69 132.85
CA GLU A 497 -46.55 -90.90 131.61
C GLU A 497 -45.49 -91.29 130.55
N ASN A 498 -44.46 -92.05 130.93
CA ASN A 498 -43.31 -92.39 130.07
C ASN A 498 -43.32 -93.82 129.52
N VAL A 499 -44.42 -94.56 129.67
CA VAL A 499 -44.52 -95.93 129.15
C VAL A 499 -44.72 -95.90 127.63
N SER A 500 -43.96 -96.71 126.89
CA SER A 500 -44.03 -96.78 125.43
C SER A 500 -45.43 -97.22 124.97
N LEU A 501 -45.93 -96.70 123.84
CA LEU A 501 -47.23 -97.13 123.29
C LEU A 501 -47.29 -98.65 123.14
N ALA A 502 -46.17 -99.26 122.72
CA ALA A 502 -46.03 -100.71 122.60
C ALA A 502 -46.21 -101.44 123.94
N GLU A 503 -45.71 -100.88 125.04
CA GLU A 503 -45.82 -101.44 126.39
C GLU A 503 -47.23 -101.27 126.98
N ILE A 504 -47.90 -100.14 126.69
CA ILE A 504 -49.30 -99.91 127.10
C ILE A 504 -50.25 -100.89 126.38
N LEU A 505 -50.03 -101.12 125.08
CA LEU A 505 -50.81 -102.09 124.30
C LEU A 505 -50.55 -103.54 124.75
N GLN A 506 -49.33 -103.88 125.16
CA GLN A 506 -49.02 -105.20 125.72
C GLN A 506 -49.77 -105.45 127.04
N LYS A 507 -49.88 -104.43 127.89
CA LYS A 507 -50.62 -104.50 129.15
C LYS A 507 -52.14 -104.60 128.94
N ALA A 508 -52.68 -103.87 127.96
CA ALA A 508 -54.08 -103.97 127.53
C ALA A 508 -54.42 -105.39 127.02
N ARG A 509 -53.52 -105.98 126.22
CA ARG A 509 -53.68 -107.35 125.69
C ARG A 509 -53.69 -108.41 126.80
N PHE A 510 -52.89 -108.22 127.85
CA PHE A 510 -52.82 -109.17 128.97
C PHE A 510 -54.10 -109.15 129.84
N ASN A 511 -54.77 -107.99 129.96
CA ASN A 511 -56.00 -107.88 130.74
C ASN A 511 -57.26 -108.34 129.97
N LEU A 512 -57.24 -108.31 128.63
CA LEU A 512 -58.36 -108.76 127.78
C LEU A 512 -58.44 -110.29 127.58
N SER A 513 -57.50 -111.08 128.08
CA SER A 513 -57.45 -112.54 127.84
C SER A 513 -58.27 -113.43 128.80
N ASN A 514 -59.08 -112.86 129.70
CA ASN A 514 -59.80 -113.62 130.75
C ASN A 514 -61.34 -113.63 130.68
N THR A 515 -61.96 -113.34 129.53
CA THR A 515 -63.43 -113.47 129.36
C THR A 515 -63.83 -114.21 128.08
N PRO A 516 -64.97 -114.95 128.07
CA PRO A 516 -65.20 -116.09 127.18
C PRO A 516 -65.76 -115.72 125.80
N LYS A 517 -65.52 -116.63 124.85
CA LYS A 517 -65.92 -116.63 123.43
C LYS A 517 -67.39 -116.29 123.18
N ALA A 518 -67.63 -115.46 122.16
CA ALA A 518 -68.86 -115.39 121.39
C ALA A 518 -68.52 -115.21 119.88
N GLU A 519 -68.97 -116.15 119.05
CA GLU A 519 -69.25 -115.95 117.62
C GLU A 519 -70.57 -115.16 117.45
N PRO A 520 -71.12 -114.90 116.24
CA PRO A 520 -70.57 -114.75 114.88
C PRO A 520 -70.98 -113.38 114.27
N TYR A 521 -70.57 -113.08 113.03
CA TYR A 521 -71.43 -112.62 111.90
C TYR A 521 -70.66 -111.77 110.85
N PRO A 522 -71.05 -111.86 109.57
CA PRO A 522 -70.41 -111.23 108.42
C PRO A 522 -71.05 -109.87 108.09
N VAL A 523 -70.25 -108.90 107.63
CA VAL A 523 -70.79 -107.73 106.92
C VAL A 523 -69.87 -107.32 105.76
N THR A 524 -70.58 -107.09 104.67
CA THR A 524 -70.30 -106.81 103.27
C THR A 524 -69.91 -105.35 102.97
N TYR A 525 -69.22 -105.15 101.84
CA TYR A 525 -69.12 -103.94 101.00
C TYR A 525 -68.51 -102.67 101.67
N MET A 526 -67.82 -101.74 101.00
CA MET A 526 -67.98 -101.27 99.64
C MET A 526 -66.73 -100.50 99.18
N SER A 527 -66.43 -100.59 97.89
CA SER A 527 -65.55 -99.71 97.13
C SER A 527 -65.97 -98.24 97.22
N TYR A 528 -65.02 -97.31 97.29
CA TYR A 528 -65.18 -95.99 96.67
C TYR A 528 -63.87 -95.45 96.10
N PHE A 529 -64.01 -94.98 94.86
CA PHE A 529 -63.11 -94.22 94.01
C PHE A 529 -62.49 -93.00 94.68
N GLY A 530 -61.35 -92.53 94.13
CA GLY A 530 -61.15 -91.09 93.96
C GLY A 530 -59.71 -90.60 93.88
N PHE A 531 -59.30 -90.28 92.63
CA PHE A 531 -58.29 -89.32 92.17
C PHE A 531 -56.79 -89.61 92.34
#